data_AF-A0ABD0YGW2-F1
#
_entry.id   AF-A0ABD0YGW2-F1
#
_cell.length_a   1.000
_cell.length_b   1.000
_cell.length_c   1.000
_cell.angle_alpha   90.00
_cell.angle_beta   90.00
_cell.angle_gamma   90.00
#
_symmetry.space_group_name_H-M   'P 1'
#
loop_
_entity.id
_entity.type
_entity.pdbx_description
1 polymer ?
#
loop_
_entity_poly.entity_id
_entity_poly.type
_entity_poly.pdbx_seq_one_letter_code
_entity_poly.pdbx_strand_id
1 'polypeptide(L)'
;MYQPANIIPTRMQMYKEYAFIVTPRFRHGVPFTLGRIDMNDESPFNPCLEPFPSWKANYETNQEALQNVVDLYLDVEDSLWVLDIGVMFTYQRPTIVQGPRIFNLCPETGKVRLKILIWRRKFLIISSSGRYVGVVRDRLIILKLFNLAAFEHIFILFKAKFFG
;
A
#
# COMPACT_ATOMS: atom_id res chain seq x y z
N MET A 1 5.85 22.02 -1.22
CA MET A 1 5.01 22.63 -0.17
C MET A 1 3.83 21.70 0.11
N TYR A 2 3.49 21.50 1.38
CA TYR A 2 2.37 20.66 1.84
C TYR A 2 1.01 21.21 1.37
N GLN A 3 0.08 20.33 0.96
CA GLN A 3 -1.27 20.69 0.49
C GLN A 3 -2.32 19.73 1.07
N PRO A 4 -3.06 20.11 2.13
CA PRO A 4 -4.04 19.22 2.79
C PRO A 4 -5.10 18.66 1.84
N ALA A 5 -5.60 19.48 0.92
CA ALA A 5 -6.65 19.09 -0.03
C ALA A 5 -6.24 17.96 -0.99
N ASN A 6 -4.93 17.68 -1.11
CA ASN A 6 -4.41 16.61 -1.95
C ASN A 6 -4.18 15.30 -1.18
N ILE A 7 -4.39 15.30 0.13
CA ILE A 7 -4.22 14.11 0.98
C ILE A 7 -5.53 13.35 0.97
N ILE A 8 -5.57 12.32 0.13
CA ILE A 8 -6.74 11.46 -0.03
C ILE A 8 -6.40 10.10 0.57
N PRO A 9 -6.89 9.77 1.78
CA PRO A 9 -6.70 8.45 2.35
C PRO A 9 -7.49 7.42 1.54
N THR A 10 -6.83 6.35 1.07
CA THR A 10 -7.49 5.34 0.20
C THR A 10 -7.57 3.96 0.84
N ARG A 11 -6.73 3.68 1.84
CA ARG A 11 -6.69 2.39 2.53
C ARG A 11 -6.41 2.61 4.01
N MET A 12 -7.08 1.81 4.84
CA MET A 12 -6.81 1.71 6.26
C MET A 12 -6.66 0.24 6.65
N GLN A 13 -5.74 -0.05 7.56
CA GLN A 13 -5.56 -1.38 8.15
C GLN A 13 -5.30 -1.27 9.65
N MET A 14 -6.12 -1.95 10.45
CA MET A 14 -5.95 -1.98 11.91
C MET A 14 -4.91 -3.05 12.30
N TYR A 15 -4.12 -2.74 13.33
CA TYR A 15 -3.23 -3.66 14.03
C TYR A 15 -3.14 -3.27 15.50
N LYS A 16 -3.73 -4.07 16.39
CA LYS A 16 -3.86 -3.71 17.82
C LYS A 16 -4.44 -2.29 17.92
N GLU A 17 -3.75 -1.41 18.63
CA GLU A 17 -4.13 -0.01 18.86
C GLU A 17 -3.64 0.93 17.74
N TYR A 18 -3.11 0.40 16.64
CA TYR A 18 -2.63 1.22 15.53
C TYR A 18 -3.55 1.12 14.31
N ALA A 19 -3.84 2.27 13.71
CA ALA A 19 -4.46 2.38 12.40
C ALA A 19 -3.43 2.82 11.36
N PHE A 20 -3.08 1.94 10.42
CA PHE A 20 -2.23 2.30 9.29
C PHE A 20 -3.06 2.93 8.19
N ILE A 21 -2.64 4.09 7.69
CA ILE A 21 -3.36 4.86 6.68
C ILE A 21 -2.47 5.05 5.46
N VAL A 22 -3.00 4.74 4.28
CA VAL A 22 -2.36 5.02 2.99
C VAL A 22 -2.90 6.32 2.43
N THR A 23 -1.99 7.21 2.09
CA THR A 23 -2.24 8.49 1.43
C THR A 23 -1.44 8.54 0.14
N PRO A 24 -1.93 7.97 -0.97
CA PRO A 24 -1.16 7.89 -2.21
C PRO A 24 -0.77 9.28 -2.72
N ARG A 25 0.42 9.39 -3.33
CA ARG A 25 0.91 10.62 -3.97
C ARG A 25 0.27 10.81 -5.35
N PHE A 26 -1.06 10.95 -5.40
CA PHE A 26 -1.78 11.25 -6.64
C PHE A 26 -1.49 12.65 -7.18
N ARG A 27 -1.22 13.60 -6.27
CA ARG A 27 -0.87 15.01 -6.54
C ARG A 27 0.29 15.44 -5.65
N HIS A 28 0.93 16.56 -5.99
CA HIS A 28 1.96 17.18 -5.15
C HIS A 28 1.43 17.57 -3.76
N GLY A 29 2.34 17.70 -2.77
CA GLY A 29 2.00 18.22 -1.45
C GLY A 29 1.52 17.18 -0.43
N VAL A 30 1.60 15.90 -0.77
CA VAL A 30 1.38 14.77 0.15
C VAL A 30 2.70 14.42 0.85
N PRO A 31 2.84 14.64 2.17
CA PRO A 31 4.14 14.62 2.85
C PRO A 31 4.70 13.19 2.99
N PHE A 32 3.85 12.19 3.18
CA PHE A 32 4.19 10.78 3.25
C PHE A 32 3.07 9.94 2.67
N THR A 33 3.39 8.74 2.21
CA THR A 33 2.42 7.88 1.52
C THR A 33 1.86 6.76 2.39
N LEU A 34 2.54 6.47 3.49
CA LEU A 34 2.11 5.53 4.53
C LEU A 34 2.30 6.20 5.88
N GLY A 35 1.23 6.22 6.67
CA GLY A 35 1.25 6.71 8.04
C GLY A 35 0.57 5.75 9.01
N ARG A 36 0.67 6.08 10.29
CA ARG A 36 0.08 5.35 11.41
C ARG A 36 -0.51 6.34 12.40
N ILE A 37 -1.67 6.00 12.94
CA ILE A 37 -2.30 6.65 14.09
C ILE A 37 -2.21 5.67 15.26
N ASP A 38 -1.87 6.18 16.44
CA ASP A 38 -2.09 5.48 17.72
C ASP A 38 -3.51 5.81 18.21
N MET A 39 -4.34 4.79 18.36
CA MET A 39 -5.74 4.92 18.78
C MET A 39 -5.88 5.13 20.29
N ASN A 40 -4.80 4.93 21.06
CA ASN A 40 -4.75 5.27 22.48
C ASN A 40 -4.39 6.73 22.74
N ASP A 41 -4.12 7.52 21.70
CA ASP A 41 -3.83 8.95 21.84
C ASP A 41 -4.99 9.68 22.53
N GLU A 42 -4.66 10.58 23.46
CA GLU A 42 -5.60 11.33 24.30
C GLU A 42 -6.43 12.35 23.51
N SER A 43 -6.12 12.54 22.21
CA SER A 43 -6.84 13.42 21.27
C SER A 43 -7.75 12.62 20.30
N PRO A 44 -8.90 12.08 20.75
CA PRO A 44 -9.75 11.21 19.93
C PRO A 44 -10.39 11.93 18.73
N PHE A 45 -10.49 13.27 18.78
CA PHE A 45 -11.10 14.08 17.72
C PHE A 45 -10.10 14.56 16.67
N ASN A 46 -8.81 14.49 16.97
CA ASN A 46 -7.75 14.89 16.05
C ASN A 46 -6.50 14.03 16.29
N PRO A 47 -6.58 12.71 15.97
CA PRO A 47 -5.45 11.82 16.17
C PRO A 47 -4.28 12.24 15.27
N CYS A 48 -3.06 12.19 15.81
CA CYS A 48 -1.87 12.51 15.04
C CYS A 48 -1.57 11.40 14.01
N LEU A 49 -1.57 11.73 12.72
CA LEU A 49 -1.12 10.82 11.67
C LEU A 49 0.38 11.00 11.45
N GLU A 50 1.16 10.00 11.87
CA GLU A 50 2.62 10.03 11.75
C GLU A 50 3.11 9.20 10.56
N PRO A 51 4.17 9.62 9.85
CA PRO A 51 4.75 8.82 8.77
C PRO A 51 5.31 7.51 9.29
N PHE A 52 4.95 6.42 8.63
CA PHE A 52 5.39 5.07 8.98
C PHE A 52 6.23 4.47 7.84
N PRO A 53 7.33 3.76 8.14
CA PRO A 53 7.93 3.57 9.47
C PRO A 53 8.68 4.79 10.00
N SER A 54 8.96 5.78 9.13
CA SER A 54 9.59 7.05 9.51
C SER A 54 9.43 8.08 8.39
N TRP A 55 9.76 9.34 8.68
CA TRP A 55 9.95 10.38 7.67
C TRP A 55 10.95 9.97 6.59
N LYS A 56 12.11 9.42 6.98
CA LYS A 56 13.17 9.00 6.04
C LYS A 56 12.69 7.93 5.06
N ALA A 57 11.84 7.02 5.52
CA ALA A 57 11.24 5.97 4.70
C ALA A 57 10.16 6.48 3.74
N ASN A 58 9.79 7.76 3.83
CA ASN A 58 8.83 8.42 2.96
C ASN A 58 9.46 9.58 2.16
N TYR A 59 10.76 9.84 2.22
CA TYR A 59 11.34 10.96 1.48
C TYR A 59 11.25 10.77 -0.05
N GLU A 60 10.56 11.69 -0.72
CA GLU A 60 10.39 11.71 -2.18
C GLU A 60 11.73 11.76 -2.93
N THR A 61 12.76 12.37 -2.35
CA THR A 61 14.09 12.49 -2.96
C THR A 61 14.94 11.22 -2.85
N ASN A 62 14.51 10.25 -2.05
CA ASN A 62 15.21 8.99 -1.86
C ASN A 62 14.52 7.87 -2.63
N GLN A 63 15.10 7.40 -3.74
CA GLN A 63 14.55 6.32 -4.57
C GLN A 63 14.46 4.96 -3.84
N GLU A 64 15.09 4.80 -2.68
CA GLU A 64 14.93 3.59 -1.86
C GLU A 64 13.78 3.70 -0.85
N ALA A 65 13.17 4.88 -0.70
CA ALA A 65 12.00 5.12 0.14
C ALA A 65 10.68 4.73 -0.55
N LEU A 66 9.60 4.76 0.21
CA LEU A 66 8.24 4.60 -0.28
C LEU A 66 7.86 5.81 -1.14
N GLN A 67 7.49 5.56 -2.40
CA GLN A 67 7.17 6.59 -3.38
C GLN A 67 5.67 6.82 -3.50
N ASN A 68 4.90 5.75 -3.70
CA ASN A 68 3.46 5.84 -3.80
C ASN A 68 2.82 4.51 -3.37
N VAL A 69 2.57 4.39 -2.07
CA VAL A 69 1.84 3.26 -1.51
C VAL A 69 0.37 3.37 -1.92
N VAL A 70 -0.19 2.26 -2.39
CA VAL A 70 -1.59 2.21 -2.86
C VAL A 70 -2.43 1.14 -2.17
N ASP A 71 -1.80 0.16 -1.52
CA ASP A 71 -2.52 -0.89 -0.80
C ASP A 71 -1.72 -1.41 0.41
N LEU A 72 -2.46 -1.96 1.37
CA LEU A 72 -1.97 -2.59 2.59
C LEU A 72 -2.71 -3.90 2.86
N TYR A 73 -1.97 -4.87 3.39
CA TYR A 73 -2.53 -6.10 3.92
C TYR A 73 -1.78 -6.53 5.17
N LEU A 74 -2.51 -6.69 6.26
CA LEU A 74 -1.98 -7.34 7.47
C LEU A 74 -2.30 -8.83 7.37
N ASP A 75 -1.27 -9.68 7.43
CA ASP A 75 -1.45 -11.13 7.46
C ASP A 75 -1.66 -11.66 8.88
N VAL A 76 -1.79 -12.99 9.00
CA VAL A 76 -2.05 -13.67 10.28
C VAL A 76 -0.79 -13.84 11.14
N GLU A 77 0.38 -13.52 10.60
CA GLU A 77 1.68 -13.60 11.29
C GLU A 77 2.16 -12.20 11.72
N ASP A 78 1.21 -11.25 11.83
CA ASP A 78 1.47 -9.86 12.17
C ASP A 78 2.51 -9.21 11.24
N SER A 79 2.40 -9.49 9.95
CA SER A 79 3.23 -8.89 8.92
C SER A 79 2.40 -7.91 8.10
N LEU A 80 2.83 -6.64 8.07
CA LEU A 80 2.21 -5.60 7.28
C LEU A 80 2.83 -5.58 5.89
N TRP A 81 2.09 -6.07 4.91
CA TRP A 81 2.43 -6.02 3.50
C TRP A 81 2.05 -4.67 2.93
N VAL A 82 3.03 -3.99 2.35
CA VAL A 82 2.89 -2.65 1.77
C VAL A 82 3.16 -2.73 0.29
N LEU A 83 2.26 -2.16 -0.49
CA LEU A 83 2.38 -2.09 -1.93
C LEU A 83 2.70 -0.69 -2.41
N ASP A 84 3.93 -0.50 -2.90
CA ASP A 84 4.40 0.75 -3.50
C ASP A 84 4.51 0.58 -5.03
N ILE A 85 3.77 1.38 -5.79
CA ILE A 85 3.79 1.29 -7.25
C ILE A 85 4.98 2.03 -7.89
N GLY A 86 5.70 2.87 -7.16
CA GLY A 86 6.86 3.59 -7.67
C GLY A 86 6.57 4.73 -8.64
N VAL A 87 5.29 5.04 -8.89
CA VAL A 87 4.83 6.09 -9.80
C VAL A 87 4.11 7.18 -8.99
N MET A 88 4.62 8.40 -9.02
CA MET A 88 4.01 9.55 -8.33
C MET A 88 3.18 10.41 -9.29
N PHE A 89 2.32 11.25 -8.74
CA PHE A 89 1.51 12.27 -9.43
C PHE A 89 0.56 11.69 -10.49
N THR A 90 -0.03 10.53 -10.18
CA THR A 90 -0.89 9.77 -11.11
C THR A 90 -2.15 10.50 -11.56
N TYR A 91 -2.59 11.55 -10.85
CA TYR A 91 -3.72 12.43 -11.24
C TYR A 91 -3.27 13.75 -11.88
N GLN A 92 -1.97 13.93 -12.12
CA GLN A 92 -1.39 15.08 -12.80
C GLN A 92 -0.53 14.59 -13.96
N ARG A 93 0.81 14.71 -13.83
CA ARG A 93 1.77 14.17 -14.78
C ARG A 93 2.51 13.01 -14.11
N PRO A 94 2.17 11.75 -14.42
CA PRO A 94 2.80 10.60 -13.78
C PRO A 94 4.32 10.62 -13.96
N THR A 95 5.05 10.44 -12.86
CA THR A 95 6.52 10.34 -12.84
C THR A 95 6.89 8.97 -12.29
N ILE A 96 7.54 8.17 -13.13
CA ILE A 96 8.10 6.87 -12.71
C ILE A 96 9.41 7.15 -11.98
N VAL A 97 9.45 6.90 -10.67
CA VAL A 97 10.66 7.03 -9.84
C VAL A 97 11.41 5.71 -9.78
N GLN A 98 10.67 4.60 -9.71
CA GLN A 98 11.16 3.25 -9.53
C GLN A 98 10.13 2.22 -10.04
N GLY A 99 10.54 0.96 -10.15
CA GLY A 99 9.59 -0.14 -10.41
C GLY A 99 8.71 -0.47 -9.20
N PRO A 100 7.56 -1.13 -9.37
CA PRO A 100 6.69 -1.53 -8.26
C PRO A 100 7.39 -2.48 -7.28
N ARG A 101 7.12 -2.31 -5.98
CA ARG A 101 7.74 -3.07 -4.89
C ARG A 101 6.70 -3.48 -3.86
N ILE A 102 6.91 -4.67 -3.30
CA ILE A 102 6.17 -5.14 -2.14
C ILE A 102 7.15 -5.18 -0.97
N PHE A 103 6.76 -4.58 0.16
CA PHE A 103 7.49 -4.64 1.41
C PHE A 103 6.73 -5.47 2.41
N ASN A 104 7.43 -6.29 3.19
CA ASN A 104 6.90 -6.88 4.41
C ASN A 104 7.53 -6.12 5.59
N LEU A 105 6.70 -5.43 6.36
CA LEU A 105 7.10 -4.65 7.52
C LEU A 105 6.59 -5.30 8.81
N CYS A 106 7.36 -5.19 9.88
CA CYS A 106 6.87 -5.38 11.24
C CYS A 106 5.97 -4.19 11.61
N PRO A 107 4.68 -4.38 11.95
CA PRO A 107 3.77 -3.28 12.24
C PRO A 107 4.14 -2.51 13.52
N GLU A 108 4.76 -3.15 14.51
CA GLU A 108 5.21 -2.47 15.73
C GLU A 108 6.41 -1.56 15.50
N THR A 109 7.43 -2.10 14.85
CA THR A 109 8.76 -1.47 14.76
C THR A 109 9.02 -0.77 13.44
N GLY A 110 8.22 -1.05 12.42
CA GLY A 110 8.47 -0.57 11.07
C GLY A 110 9.65 -1.23 10.35
N LYS A 111 10.30 -2.22 10.99
CA LYS A 111 11.44 -2.93 10.41
C LYS A 111 11.02 -3.65 9.13
N VAL A 112 11.75 -3.40 8.05
CA VAL A 112 11.61 -4.13 6.78
C VAL A 112 12.16 -5.54 6.96
N ARG A 113 11.30 -6.55 6.84
CA ARG A 113 11.66 -7.97 6.87
C ARG A 113 11.97 -8.51 5.48
N LEU A 114 11.22 -8.05 4.47
CA LEU A 114 11.39 -8.46 3.07
C LEU A 114 11.09 -7.28 2.13
N LYS A 115 11.80 -7.25 1.01
CA LYS A 115 11.57 -6.34 -0.12
C LYS A 115 11.58 -7.14 -1.41
N ILE A 116 10.48 -7.10 -2.15
CA ILE A 116 10.32 -7.81 -3.43
C ILE A 116 10.22 -6.75 -4.53
N LEU A 117 11.14 -6.84 -5.51
CA LEU A 117 11.07 -6.06 -6.75
C LEU A 117 10.17 -6.79 -7.75
N ILE A 118 9.17 -6.10 -8.30
CA ILE A 118 8.30 -6.69 -9.31
C ILE A 118 8.94 -6.44 -10.69
N TRP A 119 9.64 -7.45 -11.22
CA TRP A 119 10.29 -7.39 -12.53
C TRP A 119 9.70 -8.42 -13.49
N ARG A 120 8.94 -7.96 -14.51
CA ARG A 120 8.17 -8.75 -15.51
C ARG A 120 6.79 -9.24 -15.03
N ARG A 121 5.87 -9.38 -16.00
CA ARG A 121 4.39 -9.33 -15.87
C ARG A 121 3.67 -10.43 -15.05
N LYS A 122 4.33 -11.25 -14.23
CA LYS A 122 3.65 -12.32 -13.46
C LYS A 122 4.41 -12.71 -12.20
N PHE A 123 3.85 -12.43 -11.02
CA PHE A 123 4.24 -13.11 -9.78
C PHE A 123 3.03 -13.36 -8.87
N LEU A 124 3.10 -14.51 -8.20
CA LEU A 124 2.22 -14.94 -7.12
C LEU A 124 3.10 -15.04 -5.87
N ILE A 125 2.85 -14.18 -4.88
CA ILE A 125 3.46 -14.31 -3.56
C ILE A 125 2.50 -15.14 -2.70
N ILE A 126 3.00 -16.23 -2.15
CA ILE A 126 2.25 -17.15 -1.29
C ILE A 126 2.61 -16.79 0.15
N SER A 127 1.63 -16.37 0.96
CA SER A 127 1.79 -16.35 2.42
C SER A 127 1.70 -17.79 2.95
N SER A 128 2.54 -18.12 3.92
CA SER A 128 2.57 -19.37 4.71
C SER A 128 1.21 -19.81 5.26
N SER A 129 0.25 -18.88 5.38
CA SER A 129 -1.11 -19.12 5.85
C SER A 129 -2.13 -19.54 4.77
N GLY A 130 -1.67 -19.85 3.55
CA GLY A 130 -2.56 -20.29 2.46
C GLY A 130 -3.36 -19.15 1.80
N ARG A 131 -2.95 -17.89 1.99
CA ARG A 131 -3.53 -16.71 1.34
C ARG A 131 -2.57 -16.13 0.32
N TYR A 132 -3.09 -15.80 -0.86
CA TYR A 132 -2.30 -15.36 -2.01
C TYR A 132 -2.23 -13.83 -2.08
N VAL A 133 -1.07 -13.29 -2.47
CA VAL A 133 -0.92 -11.92 -2.97
C VAL A 133 -0.48 -12.05 -4.42
N GLY A 134 -1.39 -11.79 -5.37
CA GLY A 134 -1.14 -12.00 -6.80
C GLY A 134 -1.23 -10.71 -7.62
N VAL A 135 -0.27 -10.48 -8.51
CA VAL A 135 -0.30 -9.36 -9.47
C VAL A 135 -0.86 -9.88 -10.81
N VAL A 136 -1.98 -9.36 -11.29
CA VAL A 136 -2.61 -9.82 -12.56
C VAL A 136 -2.73 -8.69 -13.57
N ARG A 137 -2.02 -8.84 -14.71
CA ARG A 137 -2.19 -8.09 -15.97
C ARG A 137 -2.45 -6.59 -15.78
N ASP A 138 -1.40 -5.88 -15.39
CA ASP A 138 -1.34 -4.41 -15.34
C ASP A 138 -2.23 -3.75 -14.26
N ARG A 139 -2.88 -4.54 -13.39
CA ARG A 139 -3.43 -4.05 -12.11
C ARG A 139 -2.86 -4.84 -10.94
N LEU A 140 -2.36 -4.11 -9.96
CA LEU A 140 -1.79 -4.64 -8.75
C LEU A 140 -2.90 -4.66 -7.70
N ILE A 141 -3.52 -5.83 -7.54
CA ILE A 141 -4.62 -6.05 -6.60
C ILE A 141 -4.08 -7.03 -5.57
N ILE A 142 -4.08 -6.68 -4.28
CA ILE A 142 -3.92 -7.69 -3.24
C ILE A 142 -5.19 -8.54 -3.24
N LEU A 143 -5.19 -9.60 -4.07
CA LEU A 143 -6.33 -10.51 -4.19
C LEU A 143 -6.45 -11.36 -2.93
N LYS A 144 -7.35 -10.98 -2.04
CA LYS A 144 -7.84 -11.82 -0.95
C LYS A 144 -8.66 -12.97 -1.57
N LEU A 145 -8.01 -14.05 -2.03
CA LEU A 145 -8.75 -15.17 -2.61
C LEU A 145 -9.38 -16.01 -1.50
N PHE A 146 -10.70 -15.89 -1.41
CA PHE A 146 -11.56 -17.02 -1.10
C PHE A 146 -11.30 -18.12 -2.13
N ASN A 147 -11.20 -19.35 -1.64
CA ASN A 147 -11.23 -20.68 -2.29
C ASN A 147 -11.05 -20.74 -3.83
N LEU A 148 -10.11 -21.59 -4.28
CA LEU A 148 -9.65 -21.76 -5.67
C LEU A 148 -10.77 -21.91 -6.74
N ALA A 149 -11.97 -22.34 -6.37
CA ALA A 149 -13.10 -22.55 -7.28
C ALA A 149 -13.75 -21.26 -7.83
N ALA A 150 -13.52 -20.09 -7.22
CA ALA A 150 -14.16 -18.83 -7.63
C ALA A 150 -13.37 -18.02 -8.70
N PHE A 151 -12.20 -18.52 -9.11
CA PHE A 151 -11.26 -17.78 -9.96
C PHE A 151 -11.80 -17.49 -11.37
N GLU A 152 -12.65 -18.38 -11.91
CA GLU A 152 -13.28 -18.24 -13.23
C GLU A 152 -14.34 -17.11 -13.29
N HIS A 153 -15.10 -16.90 -12.20
CA HIS A 153 -16.22 -15.94 -12.21
C HIS A 153 -15.81 -14.47 -11.99
N ILE A 154 -14.71 -14.23 -11.28
CA ILE A 154 -14.24 -12.86 -11.00
C ILE A 154 -13.64 -12.20 -12.25
N PHE A 155 -13.10 -12.99 -13.18
CA PHE A 155 -12.60 -12.50 -14.47
C PHE A 155 -13.72 -11.91 -15.35
N ILE A 156 -14.96 -12.43 -15.22
CA ILE A 156 -16.12 -11.96 -16.00
C ILE A 156 -16.64 -10.62 -15.44
N LEU A 157 -16.69 -10.47 -14.11
CA LEU A 157 -17.19 -9.25 -13.47
C LEU A 157 -16.26 -8.03 -13.64
N PHE A 158 -14.94 -8.25 -13.71
CA PHE A 158 -13.99 -7.15 -13.94
C PHE A 158 -13.97 -6.65 -15.39
N LYS A 159 -14.26 -7.52 -16.36
CA LYS A 159 -14.36 -7.15 -17.78
C LYS A 159 -15.60 -6.28 -18.04
N ALA A 160 -16.70 -6.53 -17.32
CA ALA A 160 -17.97 -5.82 -17.51
C ALA A 160 -18.01 -4.40 -16.91
N LYS A 161 -17.20 -4.10 -15.87
CA LYS A 161 -17.34 -2.84 -15.11
C LYS A 161 -16.35 -1.73 -15.48
N PHE A 162 -15.32 -2.03 -16.27
CA PHE A 162 -14.25 -1.07 -16.59
C PHE A 162 -13.84 -1.00 -18.07
N PHE A 163 -14.45 -1.81 -18.93
CA PHE A 163 -14.21 -1.79 -20.39
C PHE A 163 -15.52 -1.83 -21.20
N GLY A 164 -16.60 -1.29 -20.63
CA GLY A 164 -17.79 -0.84 -21.37
C GLY A 164 -17.69 0.65 -21.63
#